data_AF-A0A370G8Y3-F1
#
_entry.id   AF-A0A370G8Y3-F1
#
_cell.length_a   1.000
_cell.length_b   1.000
_cell.length_c   1.000
_cell.angle_alpha   90.00
_cell.angle_beta   90.00
_cell.angle_gamma   90.00
#
_symmetry.space_group_name_H-M   'P 1'
#
loop_
_entity.id
_entity.type
_entity.pdbx_description
1 polymer ?
#
loop_
_entity_poly.entity_id
_entity_poly.type
_entity_poly.pdbx_seq_one_letter_code
_entity_poly.pdbx_strand_id
1 'polypeptide(L)'
;MSGTSPTLSRRTTLASCFALGATATASCAPQAADDTTLLRRAEAALSAHAAFVGLADRWGATVHVPAGIRAERGRLWDVANDLRLAAMELPARTVAGLRAKARLVLTTLDLRADATIRPDQDDFAAWSLCRDLIGGAA
;
A
#
# COMPACT_ATOMS: atom_id res chain seq x y z
N MET A 1 46.77 25.37 60.07
CA MET A 1 47.59 24.81 58.97
C MET A 1 46.76 23.75 58.26
N SER A 2 46.62 23.90 56.94
CA SER A 2 46.31 22.89 55.90
C SER A 2 45.42 21.70 56.32
N GLY A 3 44.18 21.50 55.84
CA GLY A 3 43.70 21.62 54.46
C GLY A 3 43.62 20.22 53.82
N THR A 4 42.41 19.68 53.62
CA THR A 4 41.92 18.94 52.41
C THR A 4 40.57 18.23 52.69
N SER A 5 39.53 18.66 51.96
CA SER A 5 38.17 18.09 51.84
C SER A 5 38.14 16.95 50.80
N PRO A 6 36.97 16.42 50.35
CA PRO A 6 35.81 15.82 51.02
C PRO A 6 35.45 14.44 50.38
N THR A 7 34.46 13.71 50.90
CA THR A 7 33.54 12.96 50.00
C THR A 7 32.20 12.68 50.68
N LEU A 8 31.17 13.37 50.18
CA LEU A 8 29.76 13.20 50.53
C LEU A 8 29.24 11.87 49.97
N SER A 9 28.89 10.93 50.86
CA SER A 9 28.03 9.80 50.48
C SER A 9 26.56 10.20 50.66
N ARG A 10 25.92 10.59 49.55
CA ARG A 10 24.48 10.81 49.46
C ARG A 10 23.83 9.51 48.99
N ARG A 11 23.24 8.74 49.91
CA ARG A 11 22.17 7.77 49.57
C ARG A 11 21.15 7.70 50.71
N THR A 12 20.40 8.81 50.76
CA THR A 12 18.96 8.95 50.96
C THR A 12 18.21 7.70 51.45
N THR A 13 17.83 7.77 52.72
CA THR A 13 16.65 7.15 53.33
C THR A 13 15.36 7.82 52.84
N LEU A 14 14.25 7.08 52.89
CA LEU A 14 12.81 7.46 52.95
C LEU A 14 12.02 6.76 51.84
N ALA A 15 11.32 5.64 52.11
CA ALA A 15 10.16 5.45 52.97
C ALA A 15 8.83 5.93 52.35
N SER A 16 7.85 5.03 52.46
CA SER A 16 6.42 5.28 52.66
C SER A 16 5.50 5.32 51.43
N CYS A 17 4.75 4.22 51.32
CA CYS A 17 3.30 4.16 51.19
C CYS A 17 2.60 5.12 50.20
N PHE A 18 2.20 4.58 49.05
CA PHE A 18 0.98 5.00 48.37
C PHE A 18 0.11 3.78 48.08
N ALA A 19 -0.95 3.63 48.88
CA ALA A 19 -2.19 3.07 48.39
C ALA A 19 -2.82 4.10 47.43
N LEU A 20 -3.30 3.66 46.27
CA LEU A 20 -4.51 4.12 45.57
C LEU A 20 -4.44 3.78 44.08
N GLY A 21 -5.49 3.11 43.60
CA GLY A 21 -5.86 3.08 42.19
C GLY A 21 -5.23 1.93 41.40
N ALA A 22 -5.92 0.79 41.37
CA ALA A 22 -5.92 -0.03 40.16
C ALA A 22 -6.57 0.80 39.04
N THR A 23 -5.81 1.73 38.46
CA THR A 23 -6.13 2.21 37.14
C THR A 23 -5.88 1.02 36.25
N ALA A 24 -6.97 0.44 35.74
CA ALA A 24 -6.91 -0.36 34.53
C ALA A 24 -6.19 0.54 33.52
N THR A 25 -4.90 0.33 33.34
CA THR A 25 -4.22 0.73 32.12
C THR A 25 -4.89 -0.15 31.08
N ALA A 26 -6.00 0.35 30.53
CA ALA A 26 -6.40 -0.02 29.19
C ALA A 26 -5.16 0.29 28.37
N SER A 27 -4.33 -0.74 28.21
CA SER A 27 -3.24 -0.76 27.26
C SER A 27 -3.97 -0.50 25.96
N CYS A 28 -3.93 0.75 25.51
CA CYS A 28 -4.28 1.10 24.16
C CYS A 28 -3.16 0.47 23.34
N ALA A 29 -3.23 -0.85 23.16
CA ALA A 29 -2.37 -1.58 22.28
C ALA A 29 -2.53 -0.85 20.95
N PRO A 30 -1.43 -0.33 20.36
CA PRO A 30 -1.53 0.40 19.10
C PRO A 30 -2.29 -0.51 18.14
N GLN A 31 -3.48 -0.04 17.74
CA GLN A 31 -4.36 -0.80 16.88
C GLN A 31 -3.53 -1.16 15.65
N ALA A 32 -3.29 -2.47 15.47
CA ALA A 32 -2.40 -2.96 14.43
C ALA A 32 -2.82 -2.29 13.12
N ALA A 33 -1.86 -1.69 12.44
CA ALA A 33 -2.06 -1.13 11.12
C ALA A 33 -2.66 -2.22 10.21
N ASP A 34 -3.94 -2.09 9.88
CA ASP A 34 -4.66 -3.03 9.03
C ASP A 34 -5.06 -2.36 7.72
N ASP A 35 -4.72 -3.02 6.61
CA ASP A 35 -5.02 -2.62 5.24
C ASP A 35 -6.09 -3.52 4.60
N THR A 36 -6.82 -4.34 5.36
CA THR A 36 -7.80 -5.32 4.85
C THR A 36 -8.76 -4.75 3.80
N THR A 37 -9.32 -3.56 4.05
CA THR A 37 -10.22 -2.89 3.08
C THR A 37 -9.48 -2.52 1.79
N LEU A 38 -8.27 -1.98 1.91
CA LEU A 38 -7.43 -1.63 0.75
C LEU A 38 -7.09 -2.88 -0.06
N LEU A 39 -6.66 -3.95 0.60
CA LEU A 39 -6.27 -5.20 -0.05
C LEU A 39 -7.46 -5.83 -0.79
N ARG A 40 -8.64 -5.87 -0.17
CA ARG A 40 -9.86 -6.38 -0.80
C ARG A 40 -10.26 -5.57 -2.03
N ARG A 41 -10.19 -4.24 -1.96
CA ARG A 41 -10.52 -3.37 -3.11
C ARG A 41 -9.49 -3.49 -4.23
N ALA A 42 -8.20 -3.56 -3.87
CA ALA A 42 -7.13 -3.76 -4.83
C ALA A 42 -7.27 -5.08 -5.58
N GLU A 43 -7.57 -6.18 -4.88
CA GLU A 43 -7.80 -7.48 -5.50
C GLU A 43 -8.98 -7.46 -6.47
N ALA A 44 -10.09 -6.82 -6.07
CA ALA A 44 -11.26 -6.66 -6.93
C ALA A 44 -10.95 -5.82 -8.18
N ALA A 45 -10.20 -4.72 -8.04
CA ALA A 45 -9.77 -3.89 -9.15
C ALA A 45 -8.84 -4.64 -10.11
N LEU A 46 -7.85 -5.37 -9.59
CA LEU A 46 -6.94 -6.18 -10.40
C LEU A 46 -7.68 -7.29 -11.15
N SER A 47 -8.64 -7.94 -10.52
CA SER A 47 -9.49 -8.96 -11.15
C SER A 47 -10.34 -8.37 -12.29
N ALA A 48 -10.98 -7.22 -12.07
CA ALA A 48 -11.75 -6.52 -13.10
C ALA A 48 -10.86 -6.06 -14.27
N HIS A 49 -9.67 -5.54 -13.96
CA HIS A 49 -8.69 -5.13 -14.97
C HIS A 49 -8.20 -6.32 -15.79
N ALA A 50 -7.89 -7.46 -15.16
CA ALA A 50 -7.50 -8.67 -15.88
C ALA A 50 -8.61 -9.18 -16.82
N ALA A 51 -9.88 -9.08 -16.40
CA ALA A 51 -11.01 -9.40 -17.26
C ALA A 51 -11.14 -8.43 -18.45
N PHE A 52 -10.92 -7.13 -18.22
CA PHE A 52 -10.86 -6.12 -19.28
C PHE A 52 -9.74 -6.41 -20.28
N VAL A 53 -8.51 -6.66 -19.81
CA VAL A 53 -7.35 -7.00 -20.66
C VAL A 53 -7.62 -8.28 -21.45
N GLY A 54 -8.11 -9.35 -20.80
CA GLY A 54 -8.43 -10.60 -21.48
C GLY A 54 -9.52 -10.45 -22.56
N LEU A 55 -10.45 -9.52 -22.39
CA LEU A 55 -11.44 -9.19 -23.41
C LEU A 55 -10.81 -8.37 -24.55
N ALA A 56 -9.94 -7.42 -24.22
CA ALA A 56 -9.21 -6.62 -25.19
C ALA A 56 -8.28 -7.48 -26.06
N ASP A 57 -7.53 -8.41 -25.47
CA ASP A 57 -6.63 -9.31 -26.19
C ASP A 57 -7.40 -10.22 -27.15
N ARG A 58 -8.55 -10.75 -26.71
CA ARG A 58 -9.37 -11.66 -27.53
C ARG A 58 -9.95 -10.97 -28.76
N TRP A 59 -10.30 -9.69 -28.67
CA TRP A 59 -11.01 -8.97 -29.71
C TRP A 59 -10.19 -7.85 -30.37
N GLY A 60 -8.96 -7.60 -29.91
CA GLY A 60 -8.15 -6.45 -30.29
C GLY A 60 -7.73 -6.44 -31.77
N ALA A 61 -7.56 -7.62 -32.37
CA ALA A 61 -7.27 -7.77 -33.79
C ALA A 61 -8.53 -7.91 -34.68
N THR A 62 -9.73 -7.91 -34.09
CA THR A 62 -10.98 -8.13 -34.84
C THR A 62 -11.50 -6.81 -35.43
N VAL A 63 -11.60 -6.74 -36.76
CA VAL A 63 -12.08 -5.54 -37.47
C VAL A 63 -13.52 -5.19 -37.09
N HIS A 64 -14.39 -6.18 -36.89
CA HIS A 64 -15.78 -5.98 -36.50
C HIS A 64 -16.10 -6.61 -35.14
N VAL A 65 -15.87 -5.85 -34.07
CA VAL A 65 -16.23 -6.27 -32.70
C VAL A 65 -17.75 -6.18 -32.49
N PRO A 66 -18.43 -7.18 -31.93
CA PRO A 66 -19.86 -7.08 -31.62
C PRO A 66 -20.18 -5.93 -30.63
N ALA A 67 -21.35 -5.31 -30.76
CA ALA A 67 -21.74 -4.18 -29.90
C ALA A 67 -21.79 -4.55 -28.41
N GLY A 68 -22.28 -5.75 -28.08
CA GLY A 68 -22.28 -6.26 -26.71
C GLY A 68 -20.89 -6.41 -26.10
N ILE A 69 -19.89 -6.78 -26.92
CA ILE A 69 -18.49 -6.89 -26.47
C ILE A 69 -17.89 -5.49 -26.23
N ARG A 70 -18.20 -4.51 -27.08
CA ARG A 70 -17.78 -3.12 -26.83
C ARG A 70 -18.38 -2.56 -25.54
N ALA A 71 -19.68 -2.80 -25.31
CA ALA A 71 -20.37 -2.37 -24.11
C ALA A 71 -19.78 -3.03 -22.86
N GLU A 72 -19.53 -4.34 -22.92
CA GLU A 72 -18.91 -5.08 -21.82
C GLU A 72 -17.49 -4.61 -21.52
N ARG A 73 -16.69 -4.32 -22.56
CA ARG A 73 -15.35 -3.74 -22.39
C ARG A 73 -15.40 -2.39 -21.66
N GLY A 74 -16.33 -1.52 -22.02
CA GLY A 74 -16.55 -0.24 -21.33
C GLY A 74 -16.94 -0.46 -19.86
N ARG A 75 -17.91 -1.34 -19.62
CA ARG A 75 -18.35 -1.68 -18.26
C ARG A 75 -17.22 -2.20 -17.37
N LEU A 76 -16.39 -3.11 -17.88
CA LEU A 76 -15.26 -3.66 -17.13
C LEU A 76 -14.19 -2.60 -16.84
N TRP A 77 -13.93 -1.72 -17.81
CA TRP A 77 -13.02 -0.59 -17.62
C TRP A 77 -13.49 0.37 -16.53
N ASP A 78 -14.77 0.75 -16.55
CA ASP A 78 -15.37 1.64 -15.56
C ASP A 78 -15.30 1.03 -14.16
N VAL A 79 -15.71 -0.24 -14.02
CA VAL A 79 -15.65 -0.98 -12.74
C VAL A 79 -14.22 -1.08 -12.22
N ALA A 80 -13.25 -1.41 -13.08
CA ALA A 80 -11.85 -1.51 -12.68
C ALA A 80 -11.31 -0.15 -12.20
N ASN A 81 -11.66 0.94 -12.88
CA ASN A 81 -11.24 2.29 -12.51
C ASN A 81 -11.88 2.77 -11.21
N ASP A 82 -13.18 2.58 -11.02
CA ASP A 82 -13.87 2.97 -9.79
C ASP A 82 -13.25 2.26 -8.58
N LEU A 83 -13.04 0.94 -8.68
CA LEU A 83 -12.41 0.15 -7.62
C LEU A 83 -10.97 0.59 -7.36
N ARG A 84 -10.20 0.88 -8.42
CA ARG A 84 -8.83 1.36 -8.32
C ARG A 84 -8.75 2.71 -7.62
N LEU A 85 -9.56 3.69 -8.02
CA LEU A 85 -9.62 5.01 -7.37
C LEU A 85 -10.01 4.86 -5.90
N ALA A 86 -11.04 4.09 -5.63
CA ALA A 86 -11.53 3.81 -4.29
C ALA A 86 -10.51 3.06 -3.40
N ALA A 87 -9.55 2.33 -3.98
CA ALA A 87 -8.43 1.72 -3.28
C ALA A 87 -7.26 2.71 -3.08
N MET A 88 -6.99 3.57 -4.07
CA MET A 88 -5.91 4.56 -4.02
C MET A 88 -6.16 5.66 -2.98
N GLU A 89 -7.42 6.00 -2.70
CA GLU A 89 -7.82 6.92 -1.63
C GLU A 89 -7.52 6.40 -0.23
N LEU A 90 -7.46 5.07 -0.04
CA LEU A 90 -7.19 4.48 1.26
C LEU A 90 -5.68 4.56 1.57
N PRO A 91 -5.25 5.04 2.75
CA PRO A 91 -3.83 5.03 3.10
C PRO A 91 -3.33 3.59 3.23
N ALA A 92 -2.15 3.30 2.70
CA ALA A 92 -1.46 2.04 2.97
C ALA A 92 -0.67 2.18 4.27
N ARG A 93 -0.92 1.30 5.23
CA ARG A 93 -0.27 1.30 6.55
C ARG A 93 0.70 0.12 6.72
N THR A 94 0.69 -0.82 5.77
CA THR A 94 1.54 -2.00 5.73
C THR A 94 2.29 -2.10 4.41
N VAL A 95 3.37 -2.88 4.39
CA VAL A 95 4.11 -3.21 3.15
C VAL A 95 3.19 -3.93 2.15
N ALA A 96 2.27 -4.77 2.62
CA ALA A 96 1.30 -5.44 1.76
C ALA A 96 0.38 -4.42 1.07
N GLY A 97 -0.08 -3.38 1.78
CA GLY A 97 -0.88 -2.32 1.20
C GLY A 97 -0.10 -1.47 0.19
N LEU A 98 1.17 -1.17 0.46
CA LEU A 98 2.04 -0.47 -0.50
C LEU A 98 2.24 -1.29 -1.77
N ARG A 99 2.46 -2.60 -1.64
CA ARG A 99 2.56 -3.54 -2.77
C ARG A 99 1.27 -3.62 -3.58
N ALA A 100 0.12 -3.63 -2.91
CA ALA A 100 -1.17 -3.63 -3.58
C ALA A 100 -1.37 -2.34 -4.39
N LYS A 101 -1.04 -1.17 -3.82
CA LYS A 101 -1.06 0.10 -4.58
C LYS A 101 -0.08 0.10 -5.76
N ALA A 102 1.13 -0.41 -5.57
CA ALA A 102 2.11 -0.53 -6.65
C ALA A 102 1.56 -1.36 -7.83
N ARG A 103 0.91 -2.49 -7.53
CA ARG A 103 0.24 -3.31 -8.57
C ARG A 103 -0.86 -2.55 -9.29
N LEU A 104 -1.66 -1.77 -8.56
CA LEU A 104 -2.71 -0.93 -9.16
C LEU A 104 -2.14 0.18 -10.04
N VAL A 105 -1.06 0.83 -9.63
CA VAL A 105 -0.39 1.85 -10.46
C VAL A 105 0.13 1.23 -11.76
N LEU A 106 0.72 0.04 -11.72
CA LEU A 106 1.18 -0.63 -12.94
C LEU A 106 0.07 -0.90 -13.96
N THR A 107 -1.21 -0.98 -13.56
CA THR A 107 -2.34 -1.14 -14.50
C THR A 107 -2.67 0.13 -15.28
N THR A 108 -2.11 1.28 -14.90
CA THR A 108 -2.38 2.57 -15.55
C THR A 108 -1.25 3.05 -16.45
N LEU A 109 -0.10 2.37 -16.42
CA LEU A 109 1.06 2.77 -17.21
C LEU A 109 1.01 2.14 -18.59
N ASP A 110 1.44 2.88 -19.60
CA ASP A 110 1.60 2.36 -20.95
C ASP A 110 2.90 1.57 -21.05
N LEU A 111 2.80 0.27 -20.73
CA LEU A 111 3.94 -0.64 -20.75
C LEU A 111 4.19 -1.17 -22.15
N ARG A 112 5.46 -1.38 -22.46
CA ARG A 112 5.86 -2.19 -23.61
C ARG A 112 5.41 -3.65 -23.43
N ALA A 113 5.48 -4.42 -24.52
CA ALA A 113 5.16 -5.85 -24.52
C ALA A 113 5.99 -6.67 -23.52
N ASP A 114 7.19 -6.21 -23.15
CA ASP A 114 8.07 -6.82 -22.15
C ASP A 114 7.79 -6.32 -20.71
N ALA A 115 6.69 -5.59 -20.50
CA ALA A 115 6.30 -4.97 -19.25
C ALA A 115 7.29 -3.91 -18.71
N THR A 116 8.07 -3.28 -19.60
CA THR A 116 9.02 -2.21 -19.25
C THR A 116 8.57 -0.82 -19.75
N ILE A 117 9.15 0.21 -19.15
CA ILE A 117 9.09 1.61 -19.60
C ILE A 117 10.50 2.06 -19.92
N ARG A 118 10.69 2.91 -20.93
CA ARG A 118 12.02 3.44 -21.23
C ARG A 118 12.47 4.45 -20.16
N PRO A 119 13.77 4.51 -19.83
CA PRO A 119 14.29 5.50 -18.87
C PRO A 119 14.00 6.98 -19.20
N ASP A 120 13.77 7.31 -20.48
CA ASP A 120 13.49 8.66 -20.96
C ASP A 120 12.00 9.03 -20.98
N GLN A 121 11.11 8.14 -20.52
CA GLN A 121 9.67 8.41 -20.41
C GLN A 121 9.28 8.89 -19.01
N ASP A 122 8.31 9.79 -18.94
CA ASP A 122 7.86 10.43 -17.68
C ASP A 122 7.40 9.42 -16.62
N ASP A 123 6.81 8.30 -17.05
CA ASP A 123 6.29 7.25 -16.18
C ASP A 123 7.38 6.30 -15.63
N PHE A 124 8.64 6.42 -16.08
CA PHE A 124 9.71 5.49 -15.71
C PHE A 124 9.95 5.45 -14.20
N ALA A 125 9.96 6.61 -13.54
CA ALA A 125 10.18 6.69 -12.10
C ALA A 125 9.07 5.97 -11.31
N ALA A 126 7.81 6.14 -11.73
CA ALA A 126 6.67 5.47 -11.12
C ALA A 126 6.73 3.96 -11.34
N TRP A 127 7.04 3.51 -12.55
CA TRP A 127 7.25 2.10 -12.88
C TRP A 127 8.37 1.47 -12.04
N SER A 128 9.55 2.11 -11.99
CA SER A 128 10.71 1.61 -11.26
C SER A 128 10.39 1.43 -9.77
N LEU A 129 9.80 2.46 -9.14
CA LEU A 129 9.38 2.39 -7.74
C LEU A 129 8.38 1.26 -7.47
N CYS A 130 7.41 1.08 -8.38
CA CYS A 130 6.41 0.01 -8.24
C CYS A 130 7.05 -1.37 -8.35
N ARG A 131 8.01 -1.56 -9.26
CA ARG A 131 8.77 -2.82 -9.41
C ARG A 131 9.59 -3.15 -8.17
N ASP A 132 10.27 -2.16 -7.60
CA ASP A 132 11.05 -2.33 -6.36
C ASP A 132 10.14 -2.77 -5.19
N LEU A 133 8.98 -2.12 -5.03
CA LEU A 133 8.02 -2.45 -3.98
C LEU A 133 7.46 -3.87 -4.10
N ILE A 134 7.15 -4.31 -5.32
CA ILE A 134 6.60 -5.64 -5.60
C ILE A 134 7.64 -6.74 -5.41
N GLY A 135 8.94 -6.42 -5.49
CA GLY A 135 10.04 -7.35 -5.33
C GLY A 135 10.60 -7.86 -6.65
N GLY A 136 10.86 -6.93 -7.59
CA GLY A 136 11.42 -7.26 -8.89
C GLY A 136 12.79 -7.93 -8.80
N ALA A 137 12.86 -9.20 -9.22
CA ALA A 137 13.97 -9.58 -10.08
C ALA A 137 13.66 -9.01 -11.48
N ALA A 138 14.67 -8.39 -12.08
CA ALA A 138 14.69 -7.98 -13.48
C ALA A 138 14.61 -9.21 -14.40
#